data_AF-A0AAN4WU83-F1
#
_entry.id   AF-A0AAN4WU83-F1
#
_cell.length_a   1.000
_cell.length_b   1.000
_cell.length_c   1.000
_cell.angle_alpha   90.00
_cell.angle_beta   90.00
_cell.angle_gamma   90.00
#
_symmetry.space_group_name_H-M   'P 1'
#
loop_
_entity.id
_entity.type
_entity.pdbx_description
1 polymer ?
#
loop_
_entity_poly.entity_id
_entity_poly.type
_entity_poly.pdbx_seq_one_letter_code
_entity_poly.pdbx_strand_id
1 'polypeptide(L)'
;MRILTPADISLAPLPAEGGEAPMQSRVVQGGLPLQARVDGLVLEAAFECRGFHLLFTTDDVPQEDLLHITLFDGQWQPLDAATIGGAYTTGRFSLIGLEGEHTVRFRFIGDTDWSVEILPSPGFRMPLVSEPRGVTRALGFSRHFVVRGDPQPQR
;
A
#
# COMPACT_ATOMS: atom_id res chain seq x y z
N MET A 1 14.83 -5.66 -5.72
CA MET A 1 13.37 -5.81 -5.56
C MET A 1 12.81 -6.70 -6.66
N ARG A 2 11.85 -7.57 -6.33
CA ARG A 2 11.17 -8.49 -7.25
C ARG A 2 9.68 -8.19 -7.25
N ILE A 3 9.05 -8.19 -8.43
CA ILE A 3 7.58 -8.10 -8.56
C ILE A 3 6.99 -9.50 -8.29
N LEU A 4 5.97 -9.57 -7.45
CA LEU A 4 5.23 -10.78 -7.14
C LEU A 4 4.01 -10.87 -8.07
N THR A 5 3.77 -12.06 -8.60
CA THR A 5 2.64 -12.34 -9.48
C THR A 5 1.43 -12.83 -8.67
N PRO A 6 0.23 -12.90 -9.28
CA PRO A 6 -0.96 -13.49 -8.64
C PRO A 6 -0.78 -14.95 -8.21
N ALA A 7 0.18 -15.67 -8.80
CA ALA A 7 0.52 -17.03 -8.38
C ALA A 7 1.40 -17.06 -7.12
N ASP A 8 2.22 -16.02 -6.91
CA ASP A 8 3.02 -15.86 -5.70
C ASP A 8 2.15 -15.38 -4.53
N ILE A 9 1.35 -14.33 -4.75
CA ILE A 9 0.53 -13.66 -3.74
C ILE A 9 -0.84 -13.30 -4.30
N SER A 10 -1.88 -13.56 -3.52
CA SER A 10 -3.25 -13.12 -3.78
C SER A 10 -3.94 -12.71 -2.49
N LEU A 11 -5.19 -12.24 -2.61
CA LEU A 11 -6.01 -11.82 -1.49
C LEU A 11 -7.28 -12.67 -1.41
N ALA A 12 -7.71 -12.93 -0.17
CA ALA A 12 -9.00 -13.53 0.13
C ALA A 12 -9.79 -12.55 1.02
N PRO A 13 -10.87 -11.93 0.52
CA PRO A 13 -11.70 -11.01 1.31
C PRO A 13 -12.16 -11.64 2.62
N LEU A 14 -12.05 -10.89 3.71
CA LEU A 14 -12.59 -11.29 5.01
C LEU A 14 -14.06 -10.89 5.09
N PRO A 15 -14.92 -11.68 5.75
CA PRO A 15 -16.31 -11.29 5.95
C PRO A 15 -16.39 -10.00 6.79
N ALA A 16 -17.25 -9.07 6.38
CA ALA A 16 -17.60 -7.93 7.21
C ALA A 16 -18.47 -8.36 8.39
N GLU A 17 -18.26 -7.76 9.55
CA GLU A 17 -19.17 -7.91 10.67
C GLU A 17 -20.35 -6.93 10.50
N GLY A 18 -21.58 -7.37 10.80
CA GLY A 18 -22.74 -6.46 10.85
C GLY A 18 -23.44 -6.15 9.51
N GLY A 19 -23.10 -6.81 8.40
CA GLY A 19 -23.80 -6.66 7.12
C GLY A 19 -23.29 -5.54 6.22
N GLU A 20 -22.16 -4.93 6.56
CA GLU A 20 -21.43 -4.00 5.71
C GLU A 20 -20.64 -4.74 4.60
N ALA A 21 -20.09 -3.99 3.64
CA ALA A 21 -19.19 -4.56 2.65
C ALA A 21 -17.82 -4.87 3.29
N PRO A 22 -17.12 -5.94 2.87
CA PRO A 22 -15.79 -6.23 3.39
C PRO A 22 -14.83 -5.10 3.02
N MET A 23 -13.97 -4.68 3.96
CA MET A 23 -12.94 -3.66 3.70
C MET A 23 -11.51 -4.20 3.92
N GLN A 24 -11.40 -5.48 4.26
CA GLN A 24 -10.13 -6.12 4.56
C GLN A 24 -10.03 -7.47 3.86
N SER A 25 -8.79 -7.83 3.53
CA SER A 25 -8.46 -9.12 2.96
C SER A 25 -7.37 -9.82 3.75
N ARG A 26 -7.40 -11.14 3.71
CA ARG A 26 -6.31 -12.01 4.15
C ARG A 26 -5.32 -12.20 3.01
N VAL A 27 -4.03 -12.15 3.33
CA VAL A 27 -2.98 -12.47 2.34
C VAL A 27 -2.90 -13.98 2.14
N VAL A 28 -2.78 -14.40 0.88
CA VAL A 28 -2.60 -15.80 0.46
C VAL A 28 -1.28 -15.92 -0.29
N GLN A 29 -0.39 -16.81 0.14
CA GLN A 29 0.91 -17.04 -0.49
C GLN A 29 0.96 -18.43 -1.14
N GLY A 30 1.15 -18.49 -2.45
CA GLY A 30 1.16 -19.76 -3.20
C GLY A 30 -0.10 -20.61 -2.97
N GLY A 31 -1.26 -19.96 -2.78
CA GLY A 31 -2.53 -20.62 -2.45
C GLY A 31 -2.75 -20.95 -0.96
N LEU A 32 -1.77 -20.67 -0.08
CA LEU A 32 -1.89 -20.89 1.36
C LEU A 32 -2.30 -19.60 2.08
N PRO A 33 -3.46 -19.57 2.78
CA PRO A 33 -3.88 -18.39 3.52
C PRO A 33 -3.00 -18.16 4.75
N LEU A 34 -2.55 -16.91 4.91
CA LEU A 34 -1.73 -16.46 6.04
C LEU A 34 -2.59 -15.82 7.13
N GLN A 35 -2.00 -15.53 8.29
CA GLN A 35 -2.68 -14.71 9.30
C GLN A 35 -2.63 -13.20 8.97
N ALA A 36 -1.74 -12.81 8.05
CA ALA A 36 -1.56 -11.43 7.62
C ALA A 36 -2.84 -10.86 6.99
N ARG A 37 -3.13 -9.61 7.32
CA ARG A 37 -4.30 -8.87 6.83
C ARG A 37 -3.85 -7.55 6.21
N VAL A 38 -4.59 -7.11 5.21
CA VAL A 38 -4.44 -5.80 4.57
C VAL A 38 -5.82 -5.16 4.45
N ASP A 39 -5.85 -3.83 4.50
CA ASP A 39 -7.01 -3.07 4.04
C ASP A 39 -7.09 -3.17 2.51
N GLY A 40 -8.28 -3.13 1.93
CA GLY A 40 -8.50 -3.34 0.50
C GLY A 40 -8.89 -4.76 0.11
N LEU A 41 -9.54 -4.84 -1.05
CA LEU A 41 -10.10 -6.05 -1.65
C LEU A 41 -9.35 -6.48 -2.91
N VAL A 42 -8.78 -5.52 -3.64
CA VAL A 42 -8.06 -5.74 -4.88
C VAL A 42 -6.56 -5.59 -4.64
N LEU A 43 -5.78 -6.55 -5.12
CA LEU A 43 -4.31 -6.48 -5.12
C LEU A 43 -3.84 -5.80 -6.40
N GLU A 44 -3.39 -4.57 -6.29
CA GLU A 44 -2.90 -3.77 -7.42
C GLU A 44 -1.46 -4.13 -7.80
N ALA A 45 -0.61 -4.32 -6.80
CA ALA A 45 0.76 -4.77 -6.97
C ALA A 45 1.32 -5.35 -5.68
N ALA A 46 2.29 -6.26 -5.83
CA ALA A 46 3.03 -6.83 -4.71
C ALA A 46 4.51 -6.96 -5.05
N PHE A 47 5.37 -6.71 -4.06
CA PHE A 47 6.82 -6.71 -4.24
C PHE A 47 7.51 -7.41 -3.07
N GLU A 48 8.60 -8.10 -3.38
CA GLU A 48 9.53 -8.64 -2.40
C GLU A 48 10.84 -7.85 -2.47
N CYS A 49 11.34 -7.41 -1.32
CA CYS A 49 12.61 -6.69 -1.23
C CYS A 49 13.30 -6.99 0.09
N ARG A 50 14.46 -7.65 0.04
CA ARG A 50 15.30 -7.93 1.23
C ARG A 50 14.53 -8.67 2.34
N GLY A 51 13.66 -9.60 1.95
CA GLY A 51 12.80 -10.34 2.88
C GLY A 51 11.57 -9.58 3.36
N PHE A 52 11.37 -8.32 2.97
CA PHE A 52 10.12 -7.58 3.19
C PHE A 52 9.14 -7.81 2.04
N HIS A 53 7.85 -7.75 2.35
CA HIS A 53 6.77 -7.81 1.38
C HIS A 53 5.99 -6.50 1.39
N LEU A 54 5.94 -5.81 0.26
CA LEU A 54 5.21 -4.56 0.08
C LEU A 54 3.99 -4.80 -0.80
N LEU A 55 2.80 -4.55 -0.27
CA LEU A 55 1.52 -4.79 -0.94
C LEU A 55 0.81 -3.46 -1.16
N PHE A 56 0.25 -3.31 -2.36
CA PHE A 56 -0.59 -2.20 -2.78
C PHE A 56 -2.00 -2.73 -3.03
N THR A 57 -2.98 -2.16 -2.34
CA THR A 57 -4.36 -2.65 -2.38
C THR A 57 -5.37 -1.51 -2.48
N THR A 58 -6.51 -1.78 -3.10
CA THR A 58 -7.62 -0.83 -3.28
C THR A 58 -8.94 -1.46 -2.87
N ASP A 59 -9.94 -0.65 -2.53
CA ASP A 59 -11.24 -1.12 -2.06
C ASP A 59 -12.22 -1.48 -3.20
N ASP A 60 -11.89 -1.14 -4.46
CA ASP A 60 -12.77 -1.27 -5.64
C ASP A 60 -14.13 -0.59 -5.45
N VAL A 61 -14.15 0.54 -4.72
CA VAL A 61 -15.34 1.34 -4.44
C VAL A 61 -15.43 2.48 -5.46
N PRO A 62 -16.53 2.59 -6.23
CA PRO A 62 -16.72 3.70 -7.15
C PRO A 62 -16.66 5.06 -6.42
N GLN A 63 -15.91 6.01 -6.97
CA GLN A 63 -15.79 7.41 -6.51
C GLN A 63 -15.05 7.62 -5.18
N GLU A 64 -14.55 6.56 -4.54
CA GLU A 64 -13.68 6.60 -3.36
C GLU A 64 -12.44 5.75 -3.63
N ASP A 65 -11.44 6.34 -4.28
CA ASP A 65 -10.20 5.63 -4.58
C ASP A 65 -9.19 5.83 -3.44
N LEU A 66 -9.11 4.82 -2.56
CA LEU A 66 -8.05 4.69 -1.55
C LEU A 66 -7.06 3.62 -1.98
N LEU A 67 -5.78 3.98 -2.01
CA LEU A 67 -4.66 3.05 -2.19
C LEU A 67 -4.01 2.80 -0.85
N HIS A 68 -4.15 1.59 -0.35
CA HIS A 68 -3.50 1.12 0.87
C HIS A 68 -2.15 0.50 0.52
N ILE A 69 -1.12 0.86 1.29
CA ILE A 69 0.25 0.42 1.12
C ILE A 69 0.67 -0.22 2.44
N THR A 70 0.83 -1.54 2.46
CA THR A 70 1.22 -2.28 3.66
C THR A 70 2.56 -2.96 3.45
N LEU A 71 3.48 -2.75 4.40
CA LEU A 71 4.77 -3.43 4.44
C LEU A 71 4.77 -4.50 5.54
N PHE A 72 5.18 -5.71 5.17
CA PHE A 72 5.38 -6.83 6.09
C PHE A 72 6.84 -7.23 6.18
N ASP A 73 7.21 -7.81 7.32
CA ASP A 73 8.47 -8.56 7.45
C ASP A 73 8.43 -9.92 6.73
N GLY A 74 9.54 -10.66 6.83
CA GLY A 74 9.65 -12.00 6.23
C GLY A 74 8.79 -13.06 6.92
N GLN A 75 8.17 -12.75 8.05
CA GLN A 75 7.24 -13.60 8.80
C GLN A 75 5.80 -13.08 8.71
N TRP A 76 5.54 -12.17 7.75
CA TRP A 76 4.23 -11.58 7.50
C TRP A 76 3.65 -10.80 8.69
N GLN A 77 4.50 -10.24 9.55
CA GLN A 77 4.09 -9.26 10.56
C GLN A 77 4.06 -7.86 9.93
N PRO A 78 3.00 -7.07 10.14
CA PRO A 78 2.92 -5.71 9.62
C PRO A 78 3.97 -4.82 10.30
N LEU A 79 4.79 -4.15 9.49
CA LEU A 79 5.85 -3.24 9.94
C LEU A 79 5.50 -1.77 9.78
N ASP A 80 4.73 -1.45 8.75
CA ASP A 80 4.37 -0.08 8.39
C ASP A 80 3.19 -0.08 7.41
N ALA A 81 2.38 0.97 7.45
CA ALA A 81 1.24 1.13 6.56
C ALA A 81 0.99 2.61 6.24
N ALA A 82 0.49 2.87 5.03
CA ALA A 82 0.07 4.18 4.58
C ALA A 82 -1.09 4.08 3.60
N THR A 83 -1.93 5.10 3.57
CA THR A 83 -3.02 5.22 2.61
C THR A 83 -2.82 6.48 1.79
N ILE A 84 -2.97 6.37 0.47
CA ILE A 84 -3.00 7.51 -0.46
C ILE A 84 -4.43 7.64 -0.96
N GLY A 85 -5.03 8.82 -0.84
CA GLY A 85 -6.39 9.07 -1.32
C GLY A 85 -7.17 10.01 -0.43
N GLY A 86 -8.45 10.18 -0.74
CA GLY A 86 -9.39 10.98 0.03
C GLY A 86 -10.78 11.00 -0.60
N ALA A 87 -11.75 11.55 0.13
CA ALA A 87 -13.11 11.69 -0.36
C ALA A 87 -13.12 12.49 -1.68
N TYR A 88 -13.92 12.02 -2.65
CA TYR A 88 -14.09 12.62 -3.98
C TYR A 88 -12.82 12.63 -4.86
N THR A 89 -11.85 11.77 -4.56
CA THR A 89 -10.70 11.56 -5.44
C THR A 89 -10.96 10.35 -6.33
N THR A 90 -10.77 10.52 -7.64
CA THR A 90 -10.75 9.41 -8.59
C THR A 90 -9.32 9.16 -9.03
N GLY A 91 -8.83 7.95 -8.79
CA GLY A 91 -7.48 7.52 -9.06
C GLY A 91 -7.47 6.12 -9.62
N ARG A 92 -6.60 5.86 -10.59
CA ARG A 92 -6.40 4.51 -11.12
C ARG A 92 -4.96 4.11 -10.88
N PHE A 93 -4.75 3.01 -10.18
CA PHE A 93 -3.41 2.49 -9.99
C PHE A 93 -2.80 2.11 -11.34
N SER A 94 -1.56 2.54 -11.56
CA SER A 94 -0.77 2.14 -12.71
C SER A 94 0.69 2.07 -12.32
N LEU A 95 1.28 0.88 -12.42
CA LEU A 95 2.70 0.68 -12.15
C LEU A 95 3.53 1.34 -13.26
N ILE A 96 4.43 2.26 -12.89
CA ILE A 96 5.41 2.86 -13.80
C ILE A 96 6.63 1.92 -13.90
N GLY A 97 7.12 1.43 -12.76
CA GLY A 97 8.25 0.50 -12.72
C GLY A 97 9.01 0.51 -11.40
N LEU A 98 10.16 -0.13 -11.41
CA LEU A 98 11.10 -0.15 -10.29
C LEU A 98 12.22 0.86 -10.54
N GLU A 99 12.60 1.60 -9.51
CA GLU A 99 13.75 2.51 -9.53
C GLU A 99 14.81 1.99 -8.55
N GLY A 100 15.98 1.63 -9.07
CA GLY A 100 17.03 0.99 -8.28
C GLY A 100 16.56 -0.33 -7.65
N GLU A 101 17.08 -0.63 -6.46
CA GLU A 101 16.84 -1.93 -5.80
C GLU A 101 15.68 -1.94 -4.81
N HIS A 102 15.14 -0.77 -4.44
CA HIS A 102 14.29 -0.60 -3.25
C HIS A 102 13.16 0.44 -3.42
N THR A 103 12.97 0.99 -4.62
CA THR A 103 11.92 1.99 -4.89
C THR A 103 10.95 1.51 -5.95
N VAL A 104 9.65 1.66 -5.69
CA VAL A 104 8.57 1.44 -6.64
C VAL A 104 8.04 2.79 -7.11
N ARG A 105 7.81 2.95 -8.41
CA ARG A 105 7.15 4.13 -9.01
C ARG A 105 5.82 3.76 -9.63
N PHE A 106 4.79 4.57 -9.40
CA PHE A 106 3.43 4.32 -9.86
C PHE A 106 2.63 5.61 -10.01
N ARG A 107 1.50 5.55 -10.70
CA ARG A 107 0.47 6.58 -10.72
C ARG A 107 -0.76 6.09 -9.96
N PHE A 108 -1.48 7.02 -9.36
CA PHE A 108 -2.75 6.72 -8.71
C PHE A 108 -3.73 7.89 -8.87
N ILE A 109 -3.68 8.87 -7.97
CA ILE A 109 -4.51 10.09 -8.01
C ILE A 109 -3.77 11.29 -8.61
N GLY A 110 -4.54 12.19 -9.23
CA GLY A 110 -4.08 13.55 -9.59
C GLY A 110 -2.94 13.62 -10.62
N ASP A 111 -2.85 12.66 -11.55
CA ASP A 111 -1.74 12.50 -12.51
C ASP A 111 -0.35 12.62 -11.88
N THR A 112 -0.25 12.19 -10.62
CA THR A 112 0.97 12.31 -9.83
C THR A 112 1.78 11.03 -9.97
N ASP A 113 3.04 11.18 -10.34
CA ASP A 113 4.04 10.11 -10.26
C ASP A 113 4.45 9.96 -8.79
N TRP A 114 3.92 8.93 -8.15
CA TRP A 114 4.25 8.56 -6.79
C TRP A 114 5.46 7.63 -6.73
N SER A 115 6.16 7.63 -5.60
CA SER A 115 7.13 6.59 -5.29
C SER A 115 7.07 6.13 -3.84
N VAL A 116 7.40 4.86 -3.65
CA VAL A 116 7.57 4.22 -2.35
C VAL A 116 8.97 3.64 -2.27
N GLU A 117 9.76 4.15 -1.33
CA GLU A 117 11.12 3.67 -1.06
C GLU A 117 11.13 2.85 0.24
N ILE A 118 11.54 1.58 0.17
CA ILE A 118 11.69 0.72 1.34
C ILE A 118 13.04 1.00 2.01
N LEU A 119 13.01 1.29 3.31
CA LEU A 119 14.19 1.55 4.12
C LEU A 119 14.77 0.22 4.67
N PRO A 120 16.11 0.06 4.71
CA PRO A 120 16.74 -1.14 5.28
C PRO A 120 16.57 -1.24 6.81
N SER A 121 16.30 -0.13 7.48
CA SER A 121 16.03 -0.02 8.91
C SER A 121 14.99 1.08 9.15
N PRO A 122 14.20 1.03 10.23
CA PRO A 122 13.20 2.05 10.50
C PRO A 122 13.84 3.44 10.59
N GLY A 123 13.35 4.36 9.77
CA GLY A 123 13.73 5.77 9.80
C GLY A 123 12.84 6.56 10.74
N PHE A 124 13.40 7.60 11.39
CA PHE A 124 12.61 8.51 12.21
C PHE A 124 11.58 9.28 11.37
N ARG A 125 10.39 9.50 11.94
CA ARG A 125 9.32 10.29 11.33
C ARG A 125 8.64 11.17 12.38
N MET A 126 8.41 12.44 12.07
CA MET A 126 7.55 13.27 12.91
C MET A 126 6.07 13.08 12.55
N PRO A 127 5.19 12.71 13.49
CA PRO A 127 3.76 12.61 13.23
C PRO A 127 3.19 13.88 12.60
N LEU A 128 2.22 13.73 11.70
CA LEU A 128 1.40 14.81 11.11
C LEU A 128 2.09 15.81 10.17
N VAL A 129 3.42 15.88 10.14
CA VAL A 129 4.15 16.90 9.32
C VAL A 129 4.99 16.29 8.20
N SER A 130 5.29 14.99 8.28
CA SER A 130 6.33 14.37 7.43
C SER A 130 5.82 13.66 6.16
N GLU A 131 4.50 13.67 5.92
CA GLU A 131 3.89 12.93 4.81
C GLU A 131 3.41 13.90 3.71
N PRO A 132 3.47 13.50 2.42
CA PRO A 132 2.90 14.30 1.33
C PRO A 132 1.39 14.51 1.50
N ARG A 133 0.84 15.51 0.81
CA ARG A 133 -0.61 15.72 0.77
C ARG A 133 -1.33 14.49 0.24
N GLY A 134 -2.46 14.14 0.85
CA GLY A 134 -3.23 12.96 0.49
C GLY A 134 -2.65 11.64 0.99
N VAL A 135 -1.52 11.67 1.72
CA VAL A 135 -0.96 10.49 2.40
C VAL A 135 -1.33 10.52 3.87
N THR A 136 -1.99 9.47 4.35
CA THR A 136 -2.31 9.27 5.75
C THR A 136 -1.62 8.01 6.28
N ARG A 137 -1.32 8.01 7.58
CA ARG A 137 -0.67 6.90 8.28
C ARG A 137 -1.08 6.89 9.74
N ALA A 138 -0.99 5.74 10.38
CA ALA A 138 -1.10 5.66 11.84
C ALA A 138 -0.07 6.57 12.55
N LEU A 139 -0.43 7.03 13.73
CA LEU A 139 0.47 7.83 14.58
C LEU A 139 1.68 6.97 15.00
N GLY A 140 2.88 7.54 14.86
CA GLY A 140 4.12 6.82 15.10
C GLY A 140 5.35 7.69 14.83
N PHE A 141 6.47 7.33 15.45
CA PHE A 141 7.75 8.03 15.35
C PHE A 141 8.76 7.35 14.41
N SER A 142 8.37 6.24 13.81
CA SER A 142 9.17 5.49 12.85
C SER A 142 8.37 5.14 11.61
N ARG A 143 9.08 4.89 10.52
CA ARG A 143 8.55 4.33 9.27
C ARG A 143 9.58 3.40 8.64
N HIS A 144 9.12 2.37 7.96
CA HIS A 144 9.96 1.44 7.19
C HIS A 144 9.91 1.72 5.69
N PHE A 145 9.03 2.61 5.24
CA PHE A 145 9.09 3.12 3.88
C PHE A 145 8.75 4.60 3.82
N VAL A 146 9.22 5.28 2.77
CA VAL A 146 8.94 6.68 2.49
C VAL A 146 8.03 6.77 1.28
N VAL A 147 6.90 7.46 1.42
CA VAL A 147 6.05 7.83 0.27
C VAL A 147 6.49 9.21 -0.21
N ARG A 148 6.68 9.37 -1.52
CA ARG A 148 6.93 10.67 -2.16
C ARG A 148 5.96 10.86 -3.31
N GLY A 149 5.58 12.10 -3.50
CA GLY A 149 4.70 12.57 -4.57
C GLY A 149 4.45 14.05 -4.37
N ASP A 150 4.21 14.76 -5.47
CA ASP A 150 3.87 16.19 -5.44
C ASP A 150 2.50 16.40 -6.10
N PRO A 151 1.41 15.99 -5.43
CA PRO A 151 0.09 16.12 -6.00
C PRO A 151 -0.31 17.59 -6.10
N GLN A 152 -0.73 18.00 -7.29
CA GLN A 152 -1.26 19.33 -7.51
C GLN A 152 -2.59 19.51 -6.76
N PRO A 153 -2.87 20.70 -6.21
CA PRO A 153 -4.18 21.00 -5.65
C PRO A 153 -5.24 20.82 -6.75
N GLN A 154 -6.28 20.02 -6.49
CA GLN A 154 -7.43 19.97 -7.38
C GLN A 154 -8.08 21.36 -7.42
N ARG A 155 -8.25 21.92 -8.62
CA ARG A 155 -8.84 23.23 -8.86
C ARG A 155 -10.36 23.19 -8.82
#